data_AF-A0A0S7ZNZ2-F1
#
_entry.id   AF-A0A0S7ZNZ2-F1
#
_cell.length_a   1.000
_cell.length_b   1.000
_cell.length_c   1.000
_cell.angle_alpha   90.00
_cell.angle_beta   90.00
_cell.angle_gamma   90.00
#
_symmetry.space_group_name_H-M   'P 1'
#
loop_
_entity.id
_entity.type
_entity.pdbx_description
1 polymer ?
#
loop_
_entity_poly.entity_id
_entity_poly.type
_entity_poly.pdbx_seq_one_letter_code
_entity_poly.pdbx_strand_id
1 'polypeptide(L)'
;MNREIAMNPFSFGNPIKEPAHFYGREEDIRQIVNRLRSSAHESTSVVGERRIGKTSLLKYLDNTEVATGLGLPPEEYCMVYIDFQGLTDITPQRFWDRVLHKMERSICL
;
A
#
# COMPACT_ATOMS: atom_id res chain seq x y z
N MET A 1 35.22 -1.99 -26.29
CA MET A 1 34.62 -1.43 -25.07
C MET A 1 33.12 -1.65 -25.16
N ASN A 2 32.63 -2.77 -24.62
CA ASN A 2 31.21 -3.11 -24.63
C ASN A 2 30.50 -2.19 -23.63
N ARG A 3 29.64 -1.31 -24.13
CA ARG A 3 28.78 -0.48 -23.29
C ARG A 3 27.61 -1.38 -22.87
N GLU A 4 27.59 -1.81 -21.61
CA GLU A 4 26.37 -2.38 -21.03
C GLU A 4 25.27 -1.33 -21.19
N ILE A 5 24.24 -1.68 -21.97
CA ILE A 5 23.03 -0.88 -22.04
C ILE A 5 22.32 -1.12 -20.72
N ALA A 6 22.53 -0.22 -19.76
CA ALA A 6 21.77 -0.23 -18.52
C ALA A 6 20.29 -0.12 -18.88
N MET A 7 19.54 -1.21 -18.65
CA MET A 7 18.09 -1.20 -18.84
C MET A 7 17.48 -0.16 -17.91
N ASN A 8 16.51 0.59 -18.43
CA ASN A 8 15.74 1.52 -17.63
C ASN A 8 15.03 0.75 -16.51
N PRO A 9 15.30 1.04 -15.22
CA PRO A 9 14.67 0.32 -14.11
C PRO A 9 13.20 0.73 -13.90
N PHE A 10 12.72 1.77 -14.57
CA PHE A 10 11.37 2.30 -14.40
C PHE A 10 10.37 1.64 -15.35
N SER A 11 9.34 1.02 -14.77
CA SER A 11 8.15 0.55 -15.47
C SER A 11 7.04 1.60 -15.50
N PHE A 12 6.27 1.69 -16.59
CA PHE A 12 5.12 2.59 -16.72
C PHE A 12 3.78 1.82 -16.74
N GLY A 13 2.70 2.54 -16.47
CA GLY A 13 1.33 2.03 -16.61
C GLY A 13 0.77 1.42 -15.33
N ASN A 14 1.19 0.22 -14.96
CA ASN A 14 0.62 -0.50 -13.81
C ASN A 14 1.20 0.00 -12.47
N PRO A 15 0.44 -0.09 -11.37
CA PRO A 15 1.01 0.09 -10.04
C PRO A 15 2.17 -0.88 -9.79
N ILE A 16 3.23 -0.40 -9.14
CA ILE A 16 4.41 -1.20 -8.79
C ILE A 16 3.98 -2.30 -7.82
N LYS A 17 4.48 -3.52 -8.06
CA LYS A 17 4.18 -4.71 -7.23
C LYS A 17 5.41 -5.17 -6.46
N GLU A 18 6.58 -5.18 -7.10
CA GLU A 18 7.83 -5.52 -6.42
C GLU A 18 8.35 -4.30 -5.64
N PRO A 19 8.49 -4.38 -4.31
CA PRO A 19 8.96 -3.26 -3.50
C PRO A 19 10.31 -2.69 -3.94
N ALA A 20 11.20 -3.53 -4.49
CA ALA A 20 12.52 -3.12 -4.97
C ALA A 20 12.47 -2.10 -6.13
N HIS A 21 11.34 -1.99 -6.84
CA HIS A 21 11.14 -1.02 -7.91
C HIS A 21 10.40 0.25 -7.45
N PHE A 22 10.05 0.35 -6.16
CA PHE A 22 9.40 1.53 -5.59
C PHE A 22 10.44 2.46 -4.99
N TYR A 23 10.57 3.66 -5.57
CA TYR A 23 11.56 4.66 -5.19
C TYR A 23 10.92 5.99 -4.79
N GLY A 24 11.57 6.70 -3.87
CA GLY A 24 11.08 7.96 -3.33
C GLY A 24 9.97 7.77 -2.30
N ARG A 25 9.26 8.86 -1.98
CA ARG A 25 8.09 8.88 -1.05
C ARG A 25 8.44 8.58 0.41
N GLU A 26 9.70 8.70 0.80
CA GLU A 26 10.18 8.39 2.15
C GLU A 26 9.48 9.25 3.21
N GLU A 27 9.20 10.52 2.90
CA GLU A 27 8.45 11.42 3.78
C GLU A 27 6.99 10.97 3.94
N ASP A 28 6.32 10.66 2.82
CA ASP A 28 4.93 10.21 2.81
C ASP A 28 4.78 8.91 3.60
N ILE A 29 5.70 7.95 3.39
CA ILE A 29 5.75 6.68 4.12
C ILE A 29 5.93 6.95 5.62
N ARG A 30 6.92 7.77 5.99
CA ARG A 30 7.19 8.07 7.40
C ARG A 30 5.99 8.71 8.08
N GLN A 31 5.33 9.65 7.40
CA GLN A 31 4.15 10.32 7.93
C GLN A 31 2.99 9.32 8.14
N ILE A 32 2.72 8.45 7.16
CA ILE A 32 1.66 7.43 7.26
C ILE A 32 1.97 6.46 8.41
N VAL A 33 3.18 5.93 8.47
CA VAL A 33 3.59 4.96 9.50
C VAL A 33 3.52 5.58 10.90
N ASN A 34 4.00 6.81 11.08
CA ASN A 34 3.92 7.49 12.38
C ASN A 34 2.47 7.71 12.84
N ARG A 35 1.55 7.98 11.91
CA ARG A 35 0.12 8.12 12.21
C ARG A 35 -0.52 6.79 12.61
N LEU A 36 -0.16 5.71 11.93
CA LEU A 36 -0.63 4.35 12.26
C LEU A 36 -0.12 3.88 13.62
N ARG A 37 1.12 4.22 13.97
CA ARG A 37 1.78 3.85 15.23
C ARG A 37 1.47 4.79 16.39
N SER A 38 0.77 5.90 16.13
CA SER A 38 0.35 6.80 17.20
C SER A 38 -0.68 6.10 18.09
N SER A 39 -0.73 6.45 19.36
CA SER A 39 -1.73 5.88 20.29
C SER A 39 -3.17 6.13 19.86
N ALA A 40 -3.41 7.18 19.07
CA ALA A 40 -4.71 7.52 18.51
C ALA A 40 -5.07 6.70 17.25
N HIS A 41 -4.13 5.95 16.67
CA HIS A 41 -4.31 5.15 15.44
C HIS A 41 -4.96 5.97 14.31
N GLU A 42 -4.25 7.01 13.87
CA GLU A 42 -4.81 8.01 12.98
C GLU A 42 -4.97 7.52 11.53
N SER A 43 -5.97 8.08 10.84
CA SER A 43 -6.18 7.87 9.41
C SER A 43 -5.37 8.86 8.57
N THR A 44 -4.98 8.43 7.37
CA THR A 44 -4.31 9.27 6.37
C THR A 44 -5.01 9.21 5.02
N SER A 45 -5.30 10.36 4.41
CA SER A 45 -5.84 10.46 3.05
C SER A 45 -4.73 10.87 2.08
N VAL A 46 -4.43 10.01 1.10
CA VAL A 46 -3.41 10.28 0.07
C VAL A 46 -4.09 10.88 -1.16
N VAL A 47 -3.93 12.18 -1.37
CA VAL A 47 -4.61 12.94 -2.44
C VAL A 47 -3.60 13.43 -3.48
N GLY A 48 -4.02 13.49 -4.75
CA GLY A 48 -3.22 14.06 -5.84
C GLY A 48 -3.67 13.53 -7.21
N GLU A 49 -3.00 13.96 -8.26
CA GLU A 49 -3.36 13.67 -9.66
C GLU A 49 -3.32 12.18 -10.03
N ARG A 50 -3.97 11.81 -11.15
CA ARG A 50 -3.95 10.44 -11.67
C ARG A 50 -2.51 10.06 -12.08
N ARG A 51 -2.14 8.80 -11.86
CA ARG A 51 -0.82 8.21 -12.24
C ARG A 51 0.41 8.74 -11.48
N ILE A 52 0.27 9.50 -10.40
CA ILE A 52 1.43 9.95 -9.58
C ILE A 52 2.01 8.89 -8.61
N GLY A 53 1.54 7.65 -8.68
CA GLY A 53 2.04 6.55 -7.83
C GLY A 53 1.27 6.28 -6.52
N LYS A 54 0.10 6.89 -6.28
CA LYS A 54 -0.69 6.66 -5.04
C LYS A 54 -1.02 5.17 -4.80
N THR A 55 -1.48 4.47 -5.83
CA THR A 55 -1.78 3.03 -5.73
C THR A 55 -0.51 2.21 -5.47
N SER A 56 0.62 2.60 -6.07
CA SER A 56 1.92 1.94 -5.81
C SER A 56 2.36 2.14 -4.36
N LEU A 57 2.18 3.34 -3.80
CA LEU A 57 2.48 3.63 -2.39
C LEU A 57 1.65 2.74 -1.45
N LEU A 58 0.34 2.62 -1.67
CA LEU A 58 -0.51 1.77 -0.84
C LEU A 58 -0.12 0.29 -0.95
N LYS A 59 0.25 -0.19 -2.15
CA LYS A 59 0.74 -1.57 -2.33
C LYS A 59 2.10 -1.82 -1.71
N TYR A 60 2.97 -0.81 -1.70
CA TYR A 60 4.26 -0.89 -1.01
C TYR A 60 4.06 -1.08 0.50
N LEU A 61 3.16 -0.29 1.10
CA LEU A 61 2.80 -0.43 2.52
C LEU A 61 2.09 -1.75 2.86
N ASP A 62 1.29 -2.29 1.93
CA ASP A 62 0.58 -3.58 2.09
C ASP A 62 1.51 -4.81 2.03
N ASN A 63 2.73 -4.66 1.52
CA ASN A 63 3.70 -5.76 1.48
C ASN A 63 4.21 -6.08 2.90
N THR A 64 4.09 -7.35 3.32
CA THR A 64 4.42 -7.79 4.69
C THR A 64 5.87 -7.54 5.10
N GLU A 65 6.84 -7.81 4.21
CA GLU A 65 8.27 -7.59 4.51
C GLU A 65 8.57 -6.11 4.69
N VAL A 66 8.00 -5.27 3.81
CA VAL A 66 8.10 -3.80 3.91
C VAL A 66 7.44 -3.30 5.18
N ALA A 67 6.20 -3.69 5.46
CA ALA A 67 5.47 -3.27 6.66
C ALA A 67 6.23 -3.62 7.94
N THR A 68 6.78 -4.84 8.01
CA THR A 68 7.63 -5.30 9.12
C THR A 68 8.86 -4.41 9.27
N GLY A 69 9.56 -4.13 8.16
CA GLY A 69 10.73 -3.22 8.15
C GLY A 69 10.41 -1.77 8.55
N LEU A 70 9.16 -1.34 8.41
CA LEU A 70 8.66 -0.04 8.83
C LEU A 70 8.17 -0.02 10.30
N GLY A 71 8.25 -1.14 11.00
CA GLY A 71 7.78 -1.27 12.38
C GLY A 71 6.27 -1.47 12.48
N LEU A 72 5.67 -2.12 11.48
CA LEU A 72 4.30 -2.61 11.47
C LEU A 72 4.32 -4.15 11.35
N PRO A 73 4.80 -4.87 12.38
CA PRO A 73 5.00 -6.30 12.28
C PRO A 73 3.66 -7.05 12.34
N PRO A 74 3.55 -8.23 11.70
CA PRO A 74 2.27 -8.94 11.51
C PRO A 74 1.62 -9.43 12.82
N GLU A 75 2.38 -9.52 13.91
CA GLU A 75 1.87 -9.87 15.23
C GLU A 75 1.00 -8.77 15.84
N GLU A 76 1.19 -7.52 15.40
CA GLU A 76 0.46 -6.34 15.90
C GLU A 76 -0.43 -5.70 14.82
N TYR A 77 -0.05 -5.84 13.55
CA TYR A 77 -0.71 -5.17 12.43
C TYR A 77 -1.18 -6.14 11.36
N CYS A 78 -2.48 -6.10 11.04
CA CYS A 78 -3.03 -6.78 9.89
C CYS A 78 -3.19 -5.79 8.72
N MET A 79 -2.35 -5.93 7.70
CA MET A 79 -2.42 -5.11 6.49
C MET A 79 -3.49 -5.68 5.54
N VAL A 80 -4.42 -4.81 5.12
CA VAL A 80 -5.52 -5.20 4.22
C VAL A 80 -5.69 -4.16 3.13
N TYR A 81 -5.30 -4.52 1.90
CA TYR A 81 -5.59 -3.72 0.72
C TYR A 81 -6.97 -4.04 0.12
N ILE A 82 -7.77 -2.98 -0.09
CA ILE A 82 -9.07 -3.06 -0.77
C ILE A 82 -9.12 -2.04 -1.90
N ASP A 83 -9.31 -2.53 -3.13
CA ASP A 83 -9.58 -1.69 -4.28
C ASP A 83 -11.09 -1.52 -4.49
N PHE A 84 -11.53 -0.26 -4.45
CA PHE A 84 -12.91 0.15 -4.72
C PHE A 84 -13.11 0.72 -6.13
N GLN A 85 -12.06 0.79 -6.95
CA GLN A 85 -12.16 1.30 -8.31
C GLN A 85 -13.15 0.46 -9.13
N GLY A 86 -14.06 1.14 -9.83
CA GLY A 86 -15.06 0.50 -10.69
C GLY A 86 -16.25 -0.12 -9.96
N LEU A 87 -16.35 0.03 -8.63
CA LEU A 87 -17.56 -0.35 -7.90
C LEU A 87 -18.59 0.78 -7.95
N THR A 88 -19.80 0.47 -8.42
CA THR A 88 -20.90 1.45 -8.58
C THR A 88 -21.93 1.37 -7.46
N ASP A 89 -22.11 0.19 -6.85
CA ASP A 89 -23.19 -0.07 -5.88
C ASP A 89 -22.64 -0.37 -4.48
N ILE A 90 -21.84 0.54 -3.94
CA ILE A 90 -21.34 0.41 -2.57
C ILE A 90 -22.30 1.05 -1.56
N THR A 91 -22.86 0.20 -0.70
CA THR A 91 -23.63 0.61 0.49
C THR A 91 -22.76 0.42 1.73
N PRO A 92 -23.09 1.05 2.87
CA PRO A 92 -22.35 0.82 4.12
C PRO A 92 -22.26 -0.67 4.50
N GLN A 93 -23.35 -1.43 4.29
CA GLN A 93 -23.35 -2.87 4.54
C GLN A 93 -22.37 -3.61 3.62
N ARG A 94 -22.45 -3.40 2.29
CA ARG A 94 -21.54 -4.04 1.33
C ARG A 94 -20.08 -3.65 1.54
N PHE A 95 -19.83 -2.42 2.01
CA PHE A 95 -18.51 -1.97 2.40
C PHE A 95 -17.97 -2.82 3.55
N TRP A 96 -18.72 -2.93 4.65
CA TRP A 96 -18.29 -3.70 5.82
C TRP A 96 -18.18 -5.19 5.53
N ASP A 97 -19.10 -5.77 4.77
CA ASP A 97 -19.01 -7.16 4.32
C ASP A 97 -17.67 -7.38 3.60
N ARG A 98 -17.32 -6.51 2.65
CA ARG A 98 -16.07 -6.63 1.89
C ARG A 98 -14.82 -6.44 2.77
N VAL A 99 -14.86 -5.51 3.72
CA VAL A 99 -13.76 -5.28 4.68
C VAL A 99 -13.55 -6.51 5.55
N LEU A 100 -14.61 -7.00 6.21
CA LEU A 100 -14.54 -8.13 7.13
C LEU A 100 -14.09 -9.43 6.44
N HIS A 101 -14.64 -9.73 5.26
CA HIS A 101 -14.21 -10.91 4.47
C HIS A 101 -12.74 -10.82 4.04
N LYS A 102 -12.21 -9.61 3.82
CA LYS A 102 -10.78 -9.42 3.51
C LYS A 102 -9.91 -9.57 4.76
N MET A 103 -10.34 -9.00 5.88
CA MET A 103 -9.63 -9.13 7.16
C MET A 103 -9.53 -10.59 7.61
N GLU A 104 -10.64 -11.36 7.55
CA GLU A 104 -10.64 -12.79 7.90
C GLU A 104 -9.55 -13.56 7.15
N ARG A 105 -9.44 -13.33 5.83
CA ARG A 105 -8.44 -14.01 4.99
C ARG A 105 -7.00 -13.59 5.26
N SER A 106 -6.79 -12.37 5.79
CA SER A 106 -5.46 -11.87 6.12
C SER A 106 -5.00 -12.25 7.52
N ILE A 107 -5.92 -12.47 8.46
CA ILE A 107 -5.61 -12.86 9.85
C ILE A 107 -5.40 -14.38 9.98
N CYS A 108 -6.03 -15.19 9.14
CA CYS A 108 -5.93 -16.66 9.18
C CYS A 108 -4.74 -17.25 8.39
N LEU A 109 -3.66 -16.50 8.21
CA LEU A 109 -2.39 -16.93 7.61
C LEU A 109 -1.30 -16.97 8.67
#